data_AF-A0A2M4CIR2-F1
#
_entry.id   AF-A0A2M4CIR2-F1
#
_cell.length_a   1.000
_cell.length_b   1.000
_cell.length_c   1.000
_cell.angle_alpha   90.00
_cell.angle_beta   90.00
_cell.angle_gamma   90.00
#
_symmetry.space_group_name_H-M   'P 1'
#
loop_
_entity.id
_entity.type
_entity.pdbx_description
1 polymer ?
#
loop_
_entity_poly.entity_id
_entity_poly.type
_entity_poly.pdbx_seq_one_letter_code
_entity_poly.pdbx_strand_id
1 'polypeptide(L)'
;MLLLSVCHAQDQPTTASGDPDLSQQPWRDRLAALEAKINSRDQEVTKMLQQVLTNQQTILRFLHAAPFPYVPAPRAPESRSLTTTAAGDVPLAAVVAPAPAANAIQRPRSCRDIPDGMSGEETIYLGPGEPVEVYCDQDYEEGGWIVIQNRFDGFVNFNRSWEKYRDGFGDIGTEHWLGLDTIHRLTVATPHEIAFVAESFKGERRSARYTLFEIGGETDRYRLQKLGVYSGTLGDEFNYNKGMEFSTYDQDHDQYADVNCAIRTASGWWHRSCTRINLNGLYGNESGVRFAYWLDWLHLNGLKRTRIMIRELKRRK
;
A
#
# COMPACT_ATOMS: atom_id res chain seq x y z
N MET A 1 -100.16 4.34 20.91
CA MET A 1 -99.78 3.20 20.05
C MET A 1 -98.40 2.76 20.52
N LEU A 2 -98.23 1.81 21.46
CA LEU A 2 -98.28 0.34 21.28
C LEU A 2 -97.32 -0.07 20.14
N LEU A 3 -96.21 -0.80 20.33
CA LEU A 3 -95.91 -1.88 21.29
C LEU A 3 -94.41 -1.98 21.66
N LEU A 4 -94.20 -2.51 22.87
CA LEU A 4 -92.96 -3.02 23.47
C LEU A 4 -92.63 -4.46 23.00
N SER A 5 -91.34 -4.82 22.96
CA SER A 5 -90.74 -6.07 23.53
C SER A 5 -89.26 -6.21 23.07
N VAL A 6 -88.23 -6.11 23.93
CA VAL A 6 -87.60 -7.15 24.81
C VAL A 6 -86.72 -8.12 23.97
N CYS A 7 -85.43 -8.44 24.23
CA CYS A 7 -84.62 -8.56 25.45
C CYS A 7 -83.08 -8.51 25.17
N HIS A 8 -82.30 -8.32 26.25
CA HIS A 8 -80.85 -8.58 26.39
C HIS A 8 -80.48 -10.08 26.29
N ALA A 9 -79.22 -10.40 25.94
CA ALA A 9 -78.29 -11.19 26.79
C ALA A 9 -76.95 -11.48 26.09
N GLN A 10 -75.89 -11.45 26.91
CA GLN A 10 -74.49 -11.80 26.65
C GLN A 10 -74.29 -13.30 26.36
N ASP A 11 -73.26 -13.62 25.58
CA ASP A 11 -72.06 -14.41 25.97
C ASP A 11 -71.48 -15.21 24.79
N GLN A 12 -70.16 -15.09 24.62
CA GLN A 12 -69.34 -15.88 23.67
C GLN A 12 -69.31 -17.37 24.08
N PRO A 13 -68.81 -18.27 23.19
CA PRO A 13 -67.42 -18.68 23.39
C PRO A 13 -66.63 -18.95 22.10
N THR A 14 -65.41 -18.37 22.08
CA THR A 14 -64.12 -18.94 21.65
C THR A 14 -64.04 -19.80 20.37
N THR A 15 -63.11 -19.45 19.47
CA THR A 15 -61.86 -20.22 19.27
C THR A 15 -60.92 -19.59 18.23
N ALA A 16 -59.63 -19.65 18.56
CA ALA A 16 -58.46 -19.61 17.68
C ALA A 16 -57.97 -18.27 17.09
N SER A 17 -57.47 -17.37 17.94
CA SER A 17 -56.31 -16.54 17.57
C SER A 17 -55.03 -17.29 17.92
N GLY A 18 -54.63 -18.22 17.05
CA GLY A 18 -53.26 -18.75 17.06
C GLY A 18 -52.35 -17.70 16.44
N ASP A 19 -51.49 -17.09 17.26
CA ASP A 19 -50.43 -16.18 16.81
C ASP A 19 -49.51 -16.89 15.81
N PRO A 20 -49.43 -16.49 14.53
CA PRO A 20 -48.63 -17.20 13.53
C PRO A 20 -47.20 -16.66 13.37
N ASP A 21 -46.63 -15.91 14.33
CA ASP A 21 -45.44 -15.09 14.02
C ASP A 21 -44.17 -15.37 14.86
N LEU A 22 -44.25 -16.09 15.98
CA LEU A 22 -43.07 -16.29 16.84
C LEU A 22 -42.09 -17.38 16.37
N SER A 23 -42.54 -18.35 15.56
CA SER A 23 -41.67 -19.42 15.03
C SER A 23 -40.87 -19.00 13.79
N GLN A 24 -41.24 -17.86 13.19
CA GLN A 24 -40.68 -17.33 11.95
C GLN A 24 -39.60 -16.25 12.17
N GLN A 25 -39.53 -15.69 13.37
CA GLN A 25 -38.55 -14.66 13.72
C GLN A 25 -37.08 -15.04 13.42
N PRO A 26 -36.61 -16.27 13.72
CA PRO A 26 -35.21 -16.62 13.50
C PRO A 26 -34.77 -16.64 12.04
N TRP A 27 -35.68 -16.93 11.10
CA TRP A 27 -35.33 -16.88 9.67
C TRP A 27 -35.39 -15.46 9.12
N ARG A 28 -36.30 -14.61 9.62
CA ARG A 28 -36.40 -13.19 9.25
C ARG A 28 -35.11 -12.45 9.60
N ASP A 29 -34.58 -12.69 10.79
CA ASP A 29 -33.33 -12.08 11.25
C ASP A 29 -32.14 -12.56 10.39
N ARG A 30 -32.11 -13.85 10.01
CA ARG A 30 -31.08 -14.39 9.10
C ARG A 30 -31.18 -13.82 7.69
N LEU A 31 -32.39 -13.61 7.17
CA LEU A 31 -32.62 -12.99 5.87
C LEU A 31 -32.16 -11.52 5.88
N ALA A 32 -32.58 -10.74 6.88
CA ALA A 32 -32.16 -9.35 7.05
C ALA A 32 -30.64 -9.22 7.18
N ALA A 33 -29.97 -10.13 7.90
CA ALA A 33 -28.52 -10.17 8.01
C ALA A 33 -27.82 -10.49 6.67
N LEU A 34 -28.42 -11.37 5.85
CA LEU A 34 -27.90 -11.66 4.51
C LEU A 34 -28.13 -10.48 3.56
N GLU A 35 -29.29 -9.84 3.60
CA GLU A 35 -29.60 -8.62 2.82
C GLU A 35 -28.64 -7.48 3.18
N ALA A 36 -28.36 -7.28 4.47
CA ALA A 36 -27.37 -6.29 4.92
C ALA A 36 -25.96 -6.60 4.39
N LYS A 37 -25.54 -7.88 4.39
CA LYS A 37 -24.24 -8.29 3.82
C LYS A 37 -24.19 -8.09 2.31
N ILE A 38 -25.27 -8.41 1.59
CA ILE A 38 -25.38 -8.16 0.15
C ILE A 38 -25.27 -6.66 -0.12
N ASN A 39 -26.07 -5.84 0.56
CA ASN A 39 -26.03 -4.38 0.41
C ASN A 39 -24.65 -3.79 0.74
N SER A 40 -23.98 -4.28 1.79
CA SER A 40 -22.61 -3.88 2.13
C SER A 40 -21.64 -4.18 0.99
N ARG A 41 -21.73 -5.38 0.42
CA ARG A 41 -20.86 -5.80 -0.67
C ARG A 41 -21.16 -5.08 -1.98
N ASP A 42 -22.43 -4.78 -2.24
CA ASP A 42 -22.85 -3.96 -3.39
C ASP A 42 -22.33 -2.52 -3.28
N GLN A 43 -22.30 -1.96 -2.08
CA GLN A 43 -21.68 -0.65 -1.82
C GLN A 43 -20.17 -0.69 -2.06
N GLU A 44 -19.47 -1.74 -1.61
CA GLU A 44 -18.05 -1.94 -1.89
C GLU A 44 -17.78 -2.06 -3.39
N VAL A 45 -18.56 -2.87 -4.11
CA VAL A 45 -18.45 -3.02 -5.58
C VAL A 45 -18.71 -1.69 -6.29
N THR A 46 -19.70 -0.92 -5.85
CA THR A 46 -19.99 0.40 -6.43
C THR A 46 -18.83 1.37 -6.20
N LYS A 47 -18.24 1.37 -5.00
CA LYS A 47 -17.05 2.17 -4.69
C LYS A 47 -15.86 1.75 -5.55
N MET A 48 -15.64 0.45 -5.72
CA MET A 48 -14.61 -0.08 -6.62
C MET A 48 -14.85 0.41 -8.05
N LEU A 49 -16.06 0.23 -8.61
CA LEU A 49 -16.40 0.67 -9.96
C LEU A 49 -16.16 2.18 -10.17
N GLN A 50 -16.56 3.00 -9.19
CA GLN A 50 -16.32 4.44 -9.24
C GLN A 50 -14.81 4.77 -9.22
N GLN A 51 -14.01 4.02 -8.46
CA GLN A 51 -12.56 4.14 -8.47
C GLN A 51 -11.98 3.76 -9.83
N VAL A 52 -12.44 2.67 -10.45
CA VAL A 52 -12.03 2.26 -11.80
C VAL A 52 -12.32 3.38 -12.80
N LEU A 53 -13.55 3.90 -12.80
CA LEU A 53 -13.96 4.99 -13.69
C LEU A 53 -13.10 6.22 -13.48
N THR A 54 -12.81 6.58 -12.23
CA THR A 54 -11.96 7.74 -11.90
C THR A 54 -10.53 7.53 -12.40
N ASN A 55 -9.97 6.33 -12.24
CA ASN A 55 -8.63 6.00 -12.73
C ASN A 55 -8.59 6.04 -14.27
N GLN A 56 -9.57 5.44 -14.94
CA GLN A 56 -9.68 5.46 -16.40
C GLN A 56 -9.81 6.90 -16.93
N GLN A 57 -10.66 7.72 -16.32
CA GLN A 57 -10.79 9.14 -16.66
C GLN A 57 -9.47 9.90 -16.44
N THR A 58 -8.73 9.57 -15.38
CA THR A 58 -7.42 10.17 -15.09
C THR A 58 -6.40 9.81 -16.16
N ILE A 59 -6.33 8.52 -16.55
CA ILE A 59 -5.46 8.05 -17.64
C ILE A 59 -5.82 8.75 -18.95
N LEU A 60 -7.11 8.82 -19.30
CA LEU A 60 -7.58 9.51 -20.51
C LEU A 60 -7.20 11.00 -20.51
N ARG A 61 -7.34 11.69 -19.37
CA ARG A 61 -6.89 13.09 -19.24
C ARG A 61 -5.39 13.22 -19.45
N PHE A 62 -4.58 12.31 -18.91
CA PHE A 62 -3.14 12.32 -19.12
C PHE A 62 -2.74 12.00 -20.56
N LEU A 63 -3.48 11.14 -21.25
CA LEU A 63 -3.26 10.85 -22.67
C LEU A 63 -3.61 12.03 -23.56
N HIS A 64 -4.65 12.79 -23.21
CA HIS A 64 -5.11 13.95 -24.00
C HIS A 64 -4.48 15.29 -23.59
N ALA A 65 -3.79 15.36 -22.45
CA ALA A 65 -3.13 16.58 -22.01
C ALA A 65 -1.97 16.94 -22.96
N ALA A 66 -2.10 18.09 -23.64
CA ALA A 66 -1.02 18.71 -24.39
C ALA A 66 0.21 18.97 -23.48
N PRO A 67 1.43 19.07 -24.04
CA PRO A 67 2.62 19.41 -23.25
C PRO A 67 2.38 20.74 -22.54
N PHE A 68 2.34 20.74 -21.20
CA PHE A 68 2.01 21.95 -20.46
C PHE A 68 3.14 22.98 -20.57
N PRO A 69 2.80 24.27 -20.77
CA PRO A 69 3.75 25.35 -20.62
C PRO A 69 4.14 25.52 -19.14
N TYR A 70 5.42 25.84 -18.95
CA TYR A 70 6.12 26.07 -17.69
C TYR A 70 5.37 27.01 -16.73
N VAL A 71 5.17 26.57 -15.49
CA VAL A 71 4.77 27.42 -14.36
C VAL A 71 5.88 27.34 -13.31
N PRO A 72 6.62 28.43 -13.05
CA PRO A 72 7.69 28.42 -12.06
C PRO A 72 7.10 28.31 -10.65
N ALA A 73 7.68 27.41 -9.84
CA ALA A 73 7.32 27.22 -8.45
C ALA A 73 7.69 28.46 -7.59
N PRO A 74 6.89 28.79 -6.55
CA PRO A 74 7.26 29.83 -5.60
C PRO A 74 8.42 29.35 -4.70
N ARG A 75 9.39 30.24 -4.48
CA ARG A 75 10.57 29.99 -3.63
C ARG A 75 10.16 29.82 -2.17
N ALA A 76 10.66 28.76 -1.53
CA ALA A 76 10.57 28.55 -0.08
C ALA A 76 11.46 29.57 0.68
N PRO A 77 11.07 30.01 1.88
CA PRO A 77 11.89 30.90 2.71
C PRO A 77 12.98 30.14 3.47
N GLU A 78 14.08 30.86 3.72
CA GLU A 78 15.35 30.41 4.29
C GLU A 78 15.26 29.92 5.74
N SER A 79 16.18 29.01 6.07
CA SER A 79 16.38 28.37 7.36
C SER A 79 16.94 29.34 8.43
N ARG A 80 16.45 29.19 9.67
CA ARG A 80 17.10 29.73 10.86
C ARG A 80 17.71 28.60 11.68
N SER A 81 19.01 28.72 11.91
CA SER A 81 19.84 27.85 12.74
C SER A 81 19.52 28.04 14.23
N LEU A 82 19.52 26.95 15.00
CA LEU A 82 19.61 27.01 16.46
C LEU A 82 20.75 26.11 16.95
N THR A 83 21.57 26.73 17.78
CA THR A 83 22.83 26.27 18.36
C THR A 83 22.66 25.17 19.40
N THR A 84 23.67 24.31 19.44
CA THR A 84 23.96 23.27 20.43
C THR A 84 24.24 23.83 21.82
N THR A 85 23.73 23.20 22.87
CA THR A 85 24.34 23.13 24.21
C THR A 85 24.11 21.76 24.84
N ALA A 86 25.11 21.31 25.59
CA ALA A 86 25.30 19.94 26.07
C ALA A 86 24.74 19.63 27.47
N ALA A 87 24.60 18.33 27.70
CA ALA A 87 24.78 17.54 28.94
C ALA A 87 23.94 17.84 30.20
N GLY A 88 23.28 16.76 30.68
CA GLY A 88 22.79 16.60 32.04
C GLY A 88 22.58 15.11 32.35
N ASP A 89 23.35 14.59 33.30
CA ASP A 89 23.33 13.21 33.81
C ASP A 89 22.11 12.93 34.71
N VAL A 90 21.55 11.71 34.62
CA VAL A 90 20.59 11.14 35.61
C VAL A 90 20.85 9.62 35.73
N PRO A 91 20.78 9.01 36.95
CA PRO A 91 21.53 7.79 37.25
C PRO A 91 20.81 6.47 36.96
N LEU A 92 21.64 5.42 36.94
CA LEU A 92 21.37 4.01 36.70
C LEU A 92 20.49 3.39 37.81
N ALA A 93 19.30 2.91 37.45
CA ALA A 93 18.52 2.00 38.29
C ALA A 93 18.43 0.63 37.61
N ALA A 94 18.86 -0.39 38.35
CA ALA A 94 18.88 -1.79 37.95
C ALA A 94 17.46 -2.35 37.78
N VAL A 95 17.21 -3.02 36.66
CA VAL A 95 15.96 -3.76 36.42
C VAL A 95 16.26 -5.25 36.48
N VAL A 96 15.61 -5.90 37.44
CA VAL A 96 15.60 -7.34 37.70
C VAL A 96 14.99 -8.08 36.50
N ALA A 97 15.68 -9.12 36.04
CA ALA A 97 15.18 -10.00 34.99
C ALA A 97 14.03 -10.88 35.50
N PRO A 98 12.89 -10.98 34.79
CA PRO A 98 11.91 -12.02 35.05
C PRO A 98 12.31 -13.32 34.34
N ALA A 99 12.05 -14.43 35.03
CA ALA A 99 12.24 -15.82 34.59
C ALA A 99 11.42 -16.16 33.32
N PRO A 100 11.76 -17.25 32.60
CA PRO A 100 11.26 -17.47 31.26
C PRO A 100 9.79 -17.91 31.29
N ALA A 101 8.94 -17.15 30.59
CA ALA A 101 7.56 -17.54 30.36
C ALA A 101 7.51 -18.69 29.34
N ALA A 102 6.89 -19.79 29.76
CA ALA A 102 6.54 -20.92 28.90
C ALA A 102 5.61 -20.49 27.75
N ASN A 103 5.89 -21.00 26.54
CA ASN A 103 5.08 -20.96 25.32
C ASN A 103 4.24 -19.68 25.11
N ALA A 104 4.91 -18.54 24.93
CA ALA A 104 4.31 -17.41 24.26
C ALA A 104 4.08 -17.77 22.78
N ILE A 105 2.88 -17.53 22.26
CA ILE A 105 2.62 -17.58 20.81
C ILE A 105 3.63 -16.63 20.16
N GLN A 106 4.61 -17.20 19.46
CA GLN A 106 5.69 -16.43 18.87
C GLN A 106 5.13 -15.67 17.68
N ARG A 107 4.90 -14.37 17.86
CA ARG A 107 4.39 -13.51 16.80
C ARG A 107 5.48 -13.34 15.73
N PRO A 108 5.13 -13.40 14.44
CA PRO A 108 6.11 -13.24 13.37
C PRO A 108 6.69 -11.82 13.44
N ARG A 109 8.02 -11.74 13.40
CA ARG A 109 8.74 -10.45 13.38
C ARG A 109 9.12 -10.04 11.97
N SER A 110 9.06 -10.99 11.05
CA SER A 110 9.49 -10.87 9.67
C SER A 110 8.68 -11.85 8.81
N CYS A 111 8.53 -11.57 7.52
CA CYS A 111 7.98 -12.55 6.58
C CYS A 111 8.84 -13.82 6.51
N ARG A 112 10.09 -13.79 6.97
CA ARG A 112 10.94 -15.00 7.11
C ARG A 112 10.46 -15.99 8.17
N ASP A 113 9.62 -15.54 9.12
CA ASP A 113 9.05 -16.41 10.15
C ASP A 113 7.78 -17.13 9.67
N ILE A 114 7.27 -16.75 8.49
CA ILE A 114 6.08 -17.34 7.88
C ILE A 114 6.50 -18.59 7.07
N PRO A 115 5.78 -19.73 7.18
CA PRO A 115 6.15 -20.96 6.48
C PRO A 115 6.14 -20.82 4.95
N ASP A 116 7.02 -21.58 4.29
CA ASP A 116 7.09 -21.66 2.83
C ASP A 116 5.72 -22.03 2.21
N GLY A 117 5.38 -21.41 1.09
CA GLY A 117 4.11 -21.61 0.38
C GLY A 117 2.88 -20.99 1.04
N MET A 118 3.04 -20.25 2.15
CA MET A 118 1.97 -19.49 2.79
C MET A 118 2.08 -17.99 2.47
N SER A 119 2.02 -17.65 1.18
CA SER A 119 1.92 -16.24 0.76
C SER A 119 0.57 -15.65 1.18
N GLY A 120 0.57 -14.44 1.75
CA GLY A 120 -0.66 -13.84 2.26
C GLY A 120 -0.45 -12.54 3.03
N GLU A 121 -1.57 -11.96 3.46
CA GLU A 121 -1.59 -10.81 4.36
C GLU A 121 -1.22 -11.26 5.77
N GLU A 122 -0.27 -10.57 6.39
CA GLU A 122 0.27 -10.93 7.70
C GLU A 122 0.53 -9.68 8.54
N THR A 123 0.51 -9.86 9.86
CA THR A 123 0.85 -8.81 10.83
C THR A 123 2.20 -9.09 11.46
N ILE A 124 3.21 -8.28 11.17
CA ILE A 124 4.57 -8.43 11.69
C ILE A 124 4.87 -7.44 12.83
N TYR A 125 5.68 -7.87 13.81
CA TYR A 125 5.98 -7.11 15.02
C TYR A 125 7.47 -6.74 15.09
N LEU A 126 7.80 -5.50 14.72
CA LEU A 126 9.19 -5.01 14.64
C LEU A 126 9.83 -4.67 16.01
N GLY A 127 9.11 -4.82 17.11
CA GLY A 127 9.56 -4.47 18.46
C GLY A 127 8.40 -4.01 19.36
N PRO A 128 8.64 -3.15 20.37
CA PRO A 128 7.60 -2.63 21.26
C PRO A 128 6.69 -1.56 20.61
N GLY A 129 6.81 -1.33 19.31
CA GLY A 129 5.98 -0.37 18.56
C GLY A 129 4.75 -1.02 17.93
N GLU A 130 3.98 -0.19 17.22
CA GLU A 130 2.79 -0.64 16.51
C GLU A 130 3.12 -1.70 15.44
N PRO A 131 2.36 -2.81 15.38
CA PRO A 131 2.54 -3.83 14.37
C PRO A 131 2.30 -3.29 12.97
N VAL A 132 2.79 -4.03 11.97
CA VAL A 132 2.69 -3.64 10.57
C VAL A 132 1.95 -4.72 9.80
N GLU A 133 0.91 -4.33 9.08
CA GLU A 133 0.25 -5.19 8.11
C GLU A 133 1.06 -5.17 6.80
N VAL A 134 1.40 -6.36 6.32
CA VAL A 134 2.23 -6.56 5.12
C VAL A 134 1.69 -7.72 4.32
N TYR A 135 2.02 -7.76 3.02
CA TYR A 135 1.86 -8.98 2.25
C TYR A 135 3.19 -9.73 2.21
N CYS A 136 3.21 -10.94 2.76
CA CYS A 136 4.35 -11.83 2.69
C CYS A 136 4.29 -12.68 1.43
N ASP A 137 5.32 -12.57 0.59
CA ASP A 137 5.51 -13.45 -0.58
C ASP A 137 6.50 -14.56 -0.22
N GLN A 138 5.97 -15.79 -0.18
CA GLN A 138 6.71 -17.02 0.09
C GLN A 138 7.00 -17.83 -1.16
N ASP A 139 6.48 -17.42 -2.32
CA ASP A 139 6.57 -18.16 -3.57
C ASP A 139 7.75 -17.68 -4.43
N TYR A 140 8.18 -16.43 -4.27
CA TYR A 140 9.31 -15.88 -4.98
C TYR A 140 10.64 -16.33 -4.34
N GLU A 141 11.30 -17.28 -4.99
CA GLU A 141 12.57 -17.89 -4.56
C GLU A 141 12.48 -18.54 -3.17
N GLU A 142 13.39 -18.21 -2.24
CA GLU A 142 13.40 -18.72 -0.85
C GLU A 142 12.34 -18.07 0.06
N GLY A 143 11.35 -17.35 -0.49
CA GLY A 143 10.34 -16.65 0.29
C GLY A 143 10.89 -15.59 1.25
N GLY A 144 10.09 -15.23 2.25
CA GLY A 144 10.41 -14.24 3.28
C GLY A 144 10.36 -12.80 2.81
N TRP A 145 9.67 -12.52 1.72
CA TRP A 145 9.60 -11.17 1.12
C TRP A 145 8.43 -10.37 1.67
N ILE A 146 8.69 -9.12 2.04
CA ILE A 146 7.66 -8.11 2.26
C ILE A 146 7.41 -7.41 0.95
N VAL A 147 6.19 -7.46 0.44
CA VAL A 147 5.80 -6.69 -0.75
C VAL A 147 5.55 -5.24 -0.35
N ILE A 148 6.32 -4.31 -0.91
CA ILE A 148 6.19 -2.87 -0.62
C ILE A 148 5.41 -2.13 -1.71
N GLN A 149 5.35 -2.73 -2.91
CA GLN A 149 4.54 -2.25 -4.02
C GLN A 149 4.06 -3.44 -4.86
N ASN A 150 2.80 -3.40 -5.29
CA ASN A 150 2.22 -4.41 -6.17
C ASN A 150 1.31 -3.73 -7.21
N ARG A 151 1.48 -4.01 -8.50
CA ARG A 151 0.64 -3.55 -9.63
C ARG A 151 0.26 -4.72 -10.52
N PHE A 152 -0.99 -4.80 -10.95
CA PHE A 152 -1.44 -5.84 -11.88
C PHE A 152 -2.76 -5.60 -12.61
N ASP A 153 -3.56 -4.59 -12.23
CA ASP A 153 -4.88 -4.35 -12.83
C ASP A 153 -5.24 -2.86 -13.02
N GLY A 154 -4.52 -1.95 -12.38
CA GLY A 154 -4.75 -0.51 -12.48
C GLY A 154 -5.92 0.03 -11.66
N PHE A 155 -6.46 -0.74 -10.70
CA PHE A 155 -7.54 -0.26 -9.82
C PHE A 155 -7.08 0.77 -8.80
N VAL A 156 -5.79 0.82 -8.48
CA VAL A 156 -5.26 1.85 -7.58
C VAL A 156 -4.51 2.90 -8.39
N ASN A 157 -4.88 4.16 -8.18
CA ASN A 157 -4.14 5.30 -8.73
C ASN A 157 -2.88 5.54 -7.90
N PHE A 158 -1.72 5.54 -8.54
CA PHE A 158 -0.41 5.79 -7.92
C PHE A 158 0.08 7.24 -8.10
N ASN A 159 -0.61 8.07 -8.88
CA ASN A 159 -0.35 9.50 -8.92
C ASN A 159 -0.98 10.17 -7.68
N ARG A 160 -0.27 10.13 -6.56
CA ARG A 160 -0.73 10.53 -5.22
C ARG A 160 0.19 11.57 -4.59
N SER A 161 -0.33 12.31 -3.61
CA SER A 161 0.39 13.34 -2.87
C SER A 161 1.50 12.75 -1.99
N TRP A 162 2.38 13.62 -1.51
CA TRP A 162 3.43 13.29 -0.53
C TRP A 162 2.89 12.53 0.66
N GLU A 163 1.84 13.06 1.30
CA GLU A 163 1.19 12.48 2.47
C GLU A 163 0.73 11.04 2.20
N LYS A 164 0.15 10.77 1.02
CA LYS A 164 -0.29 9.42 0.67
C LYS A 164 0.88 8.48 0.44
N TYR A 165 1.97 8.93 -0.18
CA TYR A 165 3.17 8.12 -0.33
C TYR A 165 3.88 7.85 1.00
N ARG A 166 3.83 8.80 1.94
CA ARG A 166 4.30 8.62 3.32
C ARG A 166 3.50 7.55 4.05
N ASP A 167 2.19 7.72 4.10
CA ASP A 167 1.30 6.90 4.93
C ASP A 167 1.04 5.51 4.32
N GLY A 168 1.08 5.40 2.98
CA GLY A 168 0.66 4.21 2.25
C GLY A 168 -0.74 4.36 1.64
N PHE A 169 -1.02 3.56 0.61
CA PHE A 169 -2.32 3.53 -0.05
C PHE A 169 -2.57 2.23 -0.81
N GLY A 170 -3.84 1.96 -1.10
CA GLY A 170 -4.29 0.65 -1.60
C GLY A 170 -4.47 -0.32 -0.45
N ASP A 171 -5.02 -1.50 -0.75
CA ASP A 171 -5.27 -2.53 0.24
C ASP A 171 -4.17 -3.61 0.13
N ILE A 172 -3.60 -4.01 1.26
CA ILE A 172 -2.59 -5.08 1.32
C ILE A 172 -3.20 -6.34 0.66
N GLY A 173 -2.38 -7.11 -0.07
CA GLY A 173 -2.86 -8.23 -0.89
C GLY A 173 -3.40 -7.84 -2.27
N THR A 174 -3.74 -6.58 -2.50
CA THR A 174 -4.15 -6.04 -3.82
C THR A 174 -3.07 -5.14 -4.42
N GLU A 175 -3.43 -4.18 -5.29
CA GLU A 175 -2.50 -3.12 -5.68
C GLU A 175 -2.30 -2.15 -4.53
N HIS A 176 -1.05 -1.95 -4.10
CA HIS A 176 -0.77 -1.08 -2.96
C HIS A 176 0.64 -0.49 -3.01
N TRP A 177 0.82 0.52 -2.17
CA TRP A 177 2.10 1.08 -1.75
C TRP A 177 2.14 1.06 -0.23
N LEU A 178 3.14 0.41 0.37
CA LEU A 178 3.21 0.15 1.81
C LEU A 178 3.36 1.42 2.67
N GLY A 179 3.84 2.52 2.09
CA GLY A 179 4.11 3.76 2.81
C GLY A 179 5.60 3.93 3.14
N LEU A 180 6.13 5.12 2.86
CA LEU A 180 7.55 5.44 3.05
C LEU A 180 7.98 5.37 4.52
N ASP A 181 7.11 5.75 5.47
CA ASP A 181 7.42 5.65 6.90
C ASP A 181 7.63 4.20 7.33
N THR A 182 6.76 3.31 6.85
CA THR A 182 6.88 1.88 7.12
C THR A 182 8.12 1.28 6.46
N ILE A 183 8.40 1.63 5.20
CA ILE A 183 9.59 1.15 4.48
C ILE A 183 10.88 1.65 5.17
N HIS A 184 10.91 2.91 5.61
CA HIS A 184 12.04 3.47 6.37
C HIS A 184 12.27 2.70 7.67
N ARG A 185 11.22 2.53 8.48
CA ARG A 185 11.29 1.80 9.75
C ARG A 185 11.80 0.36 9.57
N LEU A 186 11.32 -0.34 8.54
CA LEU A 186 11.76 -1.70 8.22
C LEU A 186 13.25 -1.74 7.85
N THR A 187 13.67 -0.88 6.92
CA THR A 187 15.01 -0.94 6.33
C THR A 187 16.12 -0.43 7.27
N VAL A 188 15.80 0.44 8.23
CA VAL A 188 16.75 0.88 9.26
C VAL A 188 16.86 -0.11 10.41
N ALA A 189 15.77 -0.80 10.78
CA ALA A 189 15.77 -1.75 11.88
C ALA A 189 16.68 -2.97 11.60
N THR A 190 16.60 -3.50 10.38
CA THR A 190 17.42 -4.62 9.92
C THR A 190 17.91 -4.33 8.50
N PRO A 191 19.14 -4.69 8.10
CA PRO A 191 19.56 -4.60 6.70
C PRO A 191 18.66 -5.45 5.80
N HIS A 192 18.14 -4.85 4.72
CA HIS A 192 17.29 -5.52 3.73
C HIS A 192 17.94 -5.55 2.35
N GLU A 193 17.68 -6.59 1.57
CA GLU A 193 17.79 -6.57 0.10
C GLU A 193 16.46 -6.14 -0.52
N ILE A 194 16.50 -5.70 -1.78
CA ILE A 194 15.31 -5.35 -2.57
C ILE A 194 15.29 -6.14 -3.87
N ALA A 195 14.10 -6.59 -4.27
CA ALA A 195 13.83 -7.24 -5.54
C ALA A 195 12.70 -6.51 -6.29
N PHE A 196 12.88 -6.40 -7.59
CA PHE A 196 11.90 -5.92 -8.55
C PHE A 196 11.53 -7.10 -9.44
N VAL A 197 10.25 -7.40 -9.57
CA VAL A 197 9.74 -8.45 -10.47
C VAL A 197 8.72 -7.81 -11.39
N ALA A 198 8.86 -8.05 -12.70
CA ALA A 198 7.99 -7.47 -13.70
C ALA A 198 7.55 -8.50 -14.74
N GLU A 199 6.32 -8.37 -15.22
CA GLU A 199 5.72 -9.16 -16.29
C GLU A 199 5.24 -8.23 -17.41
N SER A 200 5.56 -8.57 -18.66
CA SER A 200 5.06 -7.86 -19.84
C SER A 200 3.66 -8.34 -20.24
N PHE A 201 2.95 -7.57 -21.07
CA PHE A 201 1.68 -8.02 -21.65
C PHE A 201 1.81 -9.24 -22.58
N LYS A 202 3.04 -9.60 -22.98
CA LYS A 202 3.34 -10.82 -23.75
C LYS A 202 3.64 -12.04 -22.87
N GLY A 203 3.61 -11.89 -21.54
CA GLY A 203 3.85 -12.98 -20.57
C GLY A 203 5.32 -13.23 -20.22
N GLU A 204 6.28 -12.50 -20.80
CA GLU A 204 7.68 -12.55 -20.38
C GLU A 204 7.83 -11.94 -18.97
N ARG A 205 8.58 -12.62 -18.10
CA ARG A 205 8.87 -12.19 -16.72
C ARG A 205 10.37 -11.94 -16.54
N ARG A 206 10.72 -10.85 -15.86
CA ARG A 206 12.11 -10.50 -15.53
C ARG A 206 12.21 -9.96 -14.11
N SER A 207 13.43 -9.92 -13.58
CA SER A 207 13.69 -9.40 -12.24
C SER A 207 14.99 -8.60 -12.16
N ALA A 208 15.07 -7.69 -11.19
CA ALA A 208 16.30 -7.03 -10.75
C ALA A 208 16.39 -7.14 -9.23
N ARG A 209 17.59 -7.27 -8.68
CA ARG A 209 17.85 -7.38 -7.25
C ARG A 209 19.03 -6.52 -6.86
N TYR A 210 18.98 -5.99 -5.65
CA TYR A 210 20.10 -5.28 -5.05
C TYR A 210 20.33 -5.83 -3.65
N THR A 211 21.58 -6.19 -3.35
CA THR A 211 21.96 -6.87 -2.09
C THR A 211 21.76 -6.03 -0.83
N LEU A 212 21.44 -4.75 -0.98
CA LEU A 212 21.18 -3.82 0.13
C LEU A 212 20.22 -2.75 -0.34
N PHE A 213 19.28 -2.35 0.52
CA PHE A 213 18.31 -1.30 0.30
C PHE A 213 17.97 -0.62 1.62
N GLU A 214 18.11 0.71 1.66
CA GLU A 214 17.73 1.53 2.80
C GLU A 214 17.33 2.92 2.32
N ILE A 215 16.29 3.46 2.94
CA ILE A 215 15.82 4.82 2.70
C ILE A 215 15.93 5.66 3.97
N GLY A 216 16.15 6.96 3.82
CA GLY A 216 16.11 7.92 4.92
C GLY A 216 14.71 8.11 5.49
N GLY A 217 14.61 8.84 6.59
CA GLY A 217 13.32 9.26 7.16
C GLY A 217 12.77 10.50 6.47
N GLU A 218 11.62 11.00 6.93
CA GLU A 218 10.96 12.18 6.35
C GLU A 218 11.86 13.43 6.36
N THR A 219 12.70 13.59 7.39
CA THR A 219 13.65 14.72 7.53
C THR A 219 14.76 14.72 6.47
N ASP A 220 15.10 13.55 5.90
CA ASP A 220 15.98 13.39 4.73
C ASP A 220 15.16 13.06 3.47
N ARG A 221 13.87 13.44 3.46
CA ARG A 221 12.94 13.31 2.34
C ARG A 221 12.93 11.91 1.72
N TYR A 222 13.01 10.90 2.59
CA TYR A 222 13.07 9.49 2.23
C TYR A 222 14.14 9.14 1.19
N ARG A 223 15.29 9.81 1.21
CA ARG A 223 16.40 9.58 0.27
C ARG A 223 16.72 8.10 0.09
N LEU A 224 16.98 7.65 -1.14
CA LEU A 224 17.53 6.33 -1.41
C LEU A 224 19.00 6.27 -0.95
N GLN A 225 19.20 5.97 0.34
CA GLN A 225 20.48 6.08 1.03
C GLN A 225 21.44 4.96 0.67
N LYS A 226 20.97 3.70 0.74
CA LYS A 226 21.81 2.53 0.46
C LYS A 226 21.20 1.72 -0.66
N LEU A 227 22.06 1.37 -1.62
CA LEU A 227 21.75 0.45 -2.70
C LEU A 227 22.97 -0.42 -2.97
N GLY A 228 22.79 -1.73 -2.83
CA GLY A 228 23.84 -2.75 -2.93
C GLY A 228 24.21 -3.12 -4.36
N VAL A 229 24.82 -4.29 -4.51
CA VAL A 229 25.24 -4.82 -5.82
C VAL A 229 24.03 -5.32 -6.58
N TYR A 230 23.93 -4.90 -7.85
CA TYR A 230 22.88 -5.33 -8.77
C TYR A 230 23.08 -6.78 -9.22
N SER A 231 21.97 -7.50 -9.42
CA SER A 231 21.90 -8.75 -10.18
C SER A 231 20.49 -8.92 -10.77
N GLY A 232 20.35 -9.63 -11.90
CA GLY A 232 19.04 -9.89 -12.49
C GLY A 232 19.05 -9.90 -14.01
N THR A 233 17.84 -9.87 -14.58
CA THR A 233 17.56 -9.87 -16.03
C THR A 233 16.92 -8.57 -16.51
N LEU A 234 16.39 -7.76 -15.59
CA LEU A 234 16.05 -6.34 -15.82
C LEU A 234 17.34 -5.53 -15.65
N GLY A 235 17.76 -4.71 -16.63
CA GLY A 235 19.02 -3.95 -16.57
C GLY A 235 19.16 -3.06 -15.32
N ASP A 236 20.39 -2.65 -14.96
CA ASP A 236 20.74 -1.91 -13.71
C ASP A 236 20.27 -0.44 -13.71
N GLU A 237 18.97 -0.23 -13.87
CA GLU A 237 18.39 1.09 -14.10
C GLU A 237 18.06 1.84 -12.80
N PHE A 238 17.85 1.12 -11.70
CA PHE A 238 17.49 1.73 -10.42
C PHE A 238 18.69 2.39 -9.75
N ASN A 239 19.91 1.96 -10.09
CA ASN A 239 21.14 2.60 -9.61
C ASN A 239 21.25 4.06 -10.07
N TYR A 240 20.58 4.45 -11.17
CA TYR A 240 20.46 5.86 -11.58
C TYR A 240 19.79 6.74 -10.50
N ASN A 241 18.86 6.17 -9.73
CA ASN A 241 18.11 6.85 -8.68
C ASN A 241 18.85 6.87 -7.33
N LYS A 242 20.02 6.22 -7.21
CA LYS A 242 20.78 6.15 -5.96
C LYS A 242 21.14 7.55 -5.44
N GLY A 243 20.88 7.78 -4.16
CA GLY A 243 21.14 9.05 -3.46
C GLY A 243 20.07 10.13 -3.67
N MET A 244 19.05 9.88 -4.49
CA MET A 244 17.99 10.85 -4.75
C MET A 244 16.96 10.86 -3.63
N GLU A 245 16.35 12.03 -3.44
CA GLU A 245 15.23 12.25 -2.53
C GLU A 245 13.94 11.81 -3.20
N PHE A 246 12.92 11.47 -2.40
CA PHE A 246 11.62 11.12 -2.96
C PHE A 246 10.90 12.38 -3.43
N SER A 247 10.19 12.31 -4.55
CA SER A 247 9.39 13.41 -5.09
C SER A 247 7.99 12.93 -5.45
N THR A 248 7.00 13.80 -5.26
CA THR A 248 5.59 13.61 -5.67
C THR A 248 5.11 14.83 -6.46
N TYR A 249 3.92 14.76 -7.04
CA TYR A 249 3.43 15.87 -7.88
C TYR A 249 3.30 17.20 -7.11
N ASP A 250 3.16 17.14 -5.78
CA ASP A 250 3.00 18.25 -4.86
C ASP A 250 4.27 18.60 -4.06
N GLN A 251 5.32 17.78 -4.14
CA GLN A 251 6.62 18.05 -3.51
C GLN A 251 7.77 17.67 -4.44
N ASP A 252 8.47 18.68 -4.93
CA ASP A 252 9.57 18.55 -5.89
C ASP A 252 10.92 18.54 -5.17
N HIS A 253 11.58 17.39 -5.18
CA HIS A 253 12.91 17.17 -4.61
C HIS A 253 13.85 16.49 -5.60
N ASP A 254 13.51 16.52 -6.88
CA ASP A 254 14.36 15.97 -7.93
C ASP A 254 15.42 16.99 -8.38
N GLN A 255 16.31 16.57 -9.27
CA GLN A 255 17.43 17.40 -9.73
C GLN A 255 17.16 18.05 -11.08
N TYR A 256 15.95 17.94 -11.63
CA TYR A 256 15.63 18.45 -12.94
C TYR A 256 15.05 19.86 -12.86
N ALA A 257 15.81 20.83 -13.34
CA ALA A 257 15.47 22.25 -13.21
C ALA A 257 14.20 22.68 -13.98
N ASP A 258 13.82 21.95 -15.03
CA ASP A 258 12.80 22.42 -15.97
C ASP A 258 11.38 22.02 -15.56
N VAL A 259 11.20 20.83 -15.00
CA VAL A 259 9.88 20.28 -14.65
C VAL A 259 10.00 19.25 -13.54
N ASN A 260 9.10 19.34 -12.56
CA ASN A 260 8.92 18.30 -11.55
C ASN A 260 8.67 16.95 -12.24
N CYS A 261 9.59 16.02 -12.05
CA CYS A 261 9.57 14.72 -12.68
C CYS A 261 8.35 13.89 -12.28
N ALA A 262 7.87 14.02 -11.04
CA ALA A 262 6.66 13.33 -10.60
C ALA A 262 5.40 13.79 -11.36
N ILE A 263 5.34 15.06 -11.79
CA ILE A 263 4.29 15.55 -12.69
C ILE A 263 4.47 14.95 -14.09
N ARG A 264 5.71 14.93 -14.61
CA ARG A 264 6.03 14.42 -15.94
C ARG A 264 5.74 12.92 -16.09
N THR A 265 6.07 12.12 -15.06
CA THR A 265 5.91 10.66 -15.04
C THR A 265 4.62 10.19 -14.37
N ALA A 266 3.83 11.13 -13.82
CA ALA A 266 2.59 10.86 -13.09
C ALA A 266 2.78 9.84 -11.94
N SER A 267 3.85 9.98 -11.17
CA SER A 267 4.25 9.00 -10.15
C SER A 267 5.15 9.58 -9.07
N GLY A 268 4.97 9.11 -7.83
CA GLY A 268 5.93 9.33 -6.75
C GLY A 268 7.11 8.37 -6.89
N TRP A 269 8.34 8.90 -6.85
CA TRP A 269 9.57 8.11 -6.99
C TRP A 269 10.80 8.85 -6.47
N TRP A 270 11.92 8.14 -6.34
CA TRP A 270 13.26 8.70 -6.16
C TRP A 270 13.78 9.31 -7.48
N HIS A 271 13.08 10.32 -8.02
CA HIS A 271 13.43 10.94 -9.30
C HIS A 271 14.78 11.67 -9.23
N ARG A 272 15.54 11.59 -10.33
CA ARG A 272 16.77 12.36 -10.58
C ARG A 272 16.55 13.42 -11.65
N SER A 273 16.50 12.99 -12.92
CA SER A 273 16.27 13.85 -14.10
C SER A 273 15.95 12.99 -15.34
N CYS A 274 14.77 12.39 -15.48
CA CYS A 274 13.81 12.10 -14.41
C CYS A 274 14.11 10.73 -13.82
N THR A 275 13.77 9.66 -14.52
CA THR A 275 14.03 8.30 -14.06
C THR A 275 14.23 7.39 -15.27
N ARG A 276 14.79 6.19 -15.03
CA ARG A 276 14.88 5.11 -16.02
C ARG A 276 13.94 3.94 -15.71
N ILE A 277 13.22 4.03 -14.60
CA ILE A 277 12.19 3.09 -14.18
C ILE A 277 11.02 3.88 -13.62
N ASN A 278 9.79 3.53 -14.00
CA ASN A 278 8.58 4.19 -13.51
C ASN A 278 7.51 3.20 -13.03
N LEU A 279 7.80 2.26 -12.13
CA LEU A 279 6.82 1.23 -11.74
C LEU A 279 5.57 1.79 -11.01
N ASN A 280 5.66 3.02 -10.51
CA ASN A 280 4.55 3.75 -9.91
C ASN A 280 3.74 4.58 -10.94
N GLY A 281 4.07 4.48 -12.23
CA GLY A 281 3.34 5.15 -13.31
C GLY A 281 1.93 4.61 -13.53
N LEU A 282 1.28 5.15 -14.55
CA LEU A 282 -0.02 4.71 -15.05
C LEU A 282 0.05 3.24 -15.50
N TYR A 283 -1.01 2.50 -15.17
CA TYR A 283 -1.18 1.13 -15.62
C TYR A 283 -1.74 1.10 -17.05
N GLY A 284 -1.24 0.21 -17.90
CA GLY A 284 -1.75 0.01 -19.25
C GLY A 284 -0.70 -0.57 -20.19
N ASN A 285 -1.14 -1.09 -21.35
CA ASN A 285 -0.28 -1.62 -22.41
C ASN A 285 0.07 -0.54 -23.46
N GLU A 286 0.30 0.68 -22.99
CA GLU A 286 0.61 1.84 -23.83
C GLU A 286 2.09 2.20 -23.66
N SER A 287 2.61 3.01 -24.59
CA SER A 287 3.97 3.52 -24.52
C SER A 287 4.00 4.96 -24.05
N GLY A 288 4.88 5.28 -23.09
CA GLY A 288 5.14 6.66 -22.70
C GLY A 288 5.75 6.79 -21.31
N VAL A 289 6.36 7.95 -21.06
CA VAL A 289 7.06 8.24 -19.79
C VAL A 289 6.14 8.22 -18.57
N ARG A 290 4.81 8.29 -18.77
CA ARG A 290 3.82 8.22 -17.69
C ARG A 290 3.42 6.79 -17.33
N PHE A 291 3.67 5.80 -18.19
CA PHE A 291 3.27 4.42 -17.95
C PHE A 291 4.28 3.67 -17.08
N ALA A 292 3.87 2.53 -16.54
CA ALA A 292 4.76 1.66 -15.80
C ALA A 292 5.77 0.95 -16.71
N TYR A 293 7.03 1.38 -16.72
CA TYR A 293 8.07 0.86 -17.62
C TYR A 293 9.40 0.56 -16.93
N TRP A 294 10.22 -0.23 -17.63
CA TRP A 294 11.65 -0.45 -17.35
C TRP A 294 12.46 -0.22 -18.63
N LEU A 295 13.29 0.83 -18.63
CA LEU A 295 13.86 1.40 -19.87
C LEU A 295 14.73 0.42 -20.64
N ASP A 296 15.65 -0.28 -19.97
CA ASP A 296 16.52 -1.28 -20.59
C ASP A 296 15.82 -2.56 -21.11
N TRP A 297 14.56 -2.81 -20.77
CA TRP A 297 13.84 -4.02 -21.21
C TRP A 297 12.84 -3.74 -22.33
N LEU A 298 11.84 -2.89 -22.07
CA LEU A 298 10.77 -2.59 -23.02
C LEU A 298 10.68 -1.09 -23.34
N HIS A 299 11.77 -0.35 -23.09
CA HIS A 299 11.81 1.10 -23.22
C HIS A 299 10.69 1.77 -22.39
N LEU A 300 9.76 2.46 -23.05
CA LEU A 300 8.65 3.15 -22.40
C LEU A 300 7.34 2.37 -22.50
N ASN A 301 7.36 1.11 -22.95
CA ASN A 301 6.15 0.30 -23.05
C ASN A 301 5.71 -0.20 -21.67
N GLY A 302 4.41 -0.14 -21.45
CA GLY A 302 3.78 -0.49 -20.19
C GLY A 302 3.95 -1.96 -19.79
N LEU A 303 4.04 -2.18 -18.49
CA LEU A 303 4.17 -3.48 -17.83
C LEU A 303 2.82 -3.94 -17.29
N LYS A 304 2.56 -5.25 -17.40
CA LYS A 304 1.31 -5.89 -16.99
C LYS A 304 1.28 -6.21 -15.50
N ARG A 305 2.41 -6.63 -14.92
CA ARG A 305 2.52 -6.80 -13.46
C ARG A 305 3.86 -6.27 -13.00
N THR A 306 3.89 -5.59 -11.87
CA THR A 306 5.13 -5.18 -11.22
C THR A 306 5.01 -5.42 -9.72
N ARG A 307 6.08 -5.89 -9.10
CA ARG A 307 6.17 -6.05 -7.66
C ARG A 307 7.54 -5.56 -7.19
N ILE A 308 7.54 -4.78 -6.12
CA ILE A 308 8.75 -4.37 -5.41
C ILE A 308 8.68 -5.01 -4.04
N MET A 309 9.74 -5.70 -3.65
CA MET A 309 9.79 -6.49 -2.42
C MET A 309 11.09 -6.25 -1.68
N ILE A 310 11.04 -6.23 -0.36
CA ILE A 310 12.22 -6.19 0.49
C ILE A 310 12.29 -7.43 1.36
N ARG A 311 13.50 -7.86 1.69
CA ARG A 311 13.72 -9.02 2.55
C ARG A 311 14.92 -8.81 3.44
N GLU A 312 14.79 -9.12 4.72
CA GLU A 312 15.88 -9.02 5.68
C GLU A 312 17.07 -9.89 5.26
N LEU A 313 18.28 -9.39 5.46
CA LEU A 313 19.50 -10.16 5.24
C LEU A 313 19.73 -11.11 6.41
N LYS A 314 20.06 -12.38 6.11
CA LYS A 314 20.49 -13.34 7.14
C LYS A 314 21.78 -12.78 7.78
N ARG A 315 21.80 -12.63 9.11
CA ARG A 315 23.05 -12.32 9.84
C ARG A 315 24.06 -13.42 9.51
N ARG A 316 25.21 -13.05 8.93
CA ARG A 316 26.34 -13.98 8.79
C ARG A 316 26.73 -14.38 10.22
N LYS A 317 26.61 -15.68 10.52
CA LYS A 317 27.12 -16.27 11.76
C LYS A 317 28.65 -16.23 11.75
#